data_AF-A0AAD4Q3S7-F1
#
_entry.id   AF-A0AAD4Q3S7-F1
#
_cell.length_a   1.000
_cell.length_b   1.000
_cell.length_c   1.000
_cell.angle_alpha   90.00
_cell.angle_beta   90.00
_cell.angle_gamma   90.00
#
_symmetry.space_group_name_H-M   'P 1'
#
loop_
_entity.id
_entity.type
_entity.pdbx_description
1 polymer ?
#
loop_
_entity_poly.entity_id
_entity_poly.type
_entity_poly.pdbx_seq_one_letter_code
_entity_poly.pdbx_strand_id
1 'polypeptide(L)'
;MTEMESFTFVQHTITSSYIREYTYATVQDQGDTLQLHVKQYIPRVIKQDAANAITIIAFGALGMPKELYEPLWEELYRQSTFSSKFSIDSIWIADLVNTGISATLNEEKLGDGPSWIEDSRDMFLLINLFRNQMRRPLIGLAHSAGGVILSHLDFFHPRLFLR
;
A
#
# COMPACT_ATOMS: atom_id res chain seq x y z
N MET A 1 19.10 4.29 7.12
CA MET A 1 17.99 4.87 6.33
C MET A 1 18.39 6.27 5.96
N THR A 2 18.54 6.54 4.67
CA THR A 2 18.72 7.90 4.16
C THR A 2 17.44 8.67 4.44
N GLU A 3 17.52 9.84 5.06
CA GLU A 3 16.33 10.67 5.28
C GLU A 3 15.77 11.10 3.91
N MET A 4 14.47 10.90 3.68
CA MET A 4 13.82 11.36 2.45
C MET A 4 13.74 12.90 2.46
N GLU A 5 14.29 13.51 1.41
CA GLU A 5 14.34 14.96 1.28
C GLU A 5 12.95 15.53 1.00
N SER A 6 12.14 14.86 0.16
CA SER A 6 10.88 15.42 -0.31
C SER A 6 9.67 15.07 0.55
N PHE A 7 9.76 13.99 1.34
CA PHE A 7 8.63 13.44 2.08
C PHE A 7 8.86 13.39 3.59
N THR A 8 7.78 13.60 4.34
CA THR A 8 7.62 13.01 5.68
C THR A 8 6.87 11.69 5.54
N PHE A 9 6.99 10.81 6.53
CA PHE A 9 6.20 9.59 6.56
C PHE A 9 5.52 9.37 7.91
N VAL A 10 4.35 8.75 7.86
CA VAL A 10 3.60 8.24 9.01
C VAL A 10 3.50 6.73 8.88
N GLN A 11 3.68 6.03 9.98
CA GLN A 11 3.55 4.58 10.06
C GLN A 11 2.23 4.22 10.71
N HIS A 12 1.55 3.24 10.13
CA HIS A 12 0.29 2.71 10.66
C HIS A 12 0.40 1.20 10.80
N THR A 13 -0.29 0.64 11.80
CA THR A 13 -0.56 -0.79 11.88
C THR A 13 -2.05 -0.99 11.77
N ILE A 14 -2.48 -1.80 10.81
CA ILE A 14 -3.89 -2.13 10.60
C ILE A 14 -4.10 -3.63 10.67
N THR A 15 -5.34 -4.03 10.92
CA THR A 15 -5.77 -5.42 10.81
C THR A 15 -5.97 -5.79 9.34
N SER A 16 -5.60 -7.01 8.95
CA SER A 16 -5.91 -7.57 7.63
C SER A 16 -7.40 -7.83 7.47
N SER A 17 -7.84 -8.13 6.26
CA SER A 17 -9.17 -8.67 5.98
C SER A 17 -9.42 -9.98 6.75
N TYR A 18 -10.67 -10.14 7.20
CA TYR A 18 -11.13 -11.31 7.94
C TYR A 18 -11.53 -12.45 6.99
N ILE A 19 -11.21 -13.68 7.42
CA ILE A 19 -11.17 -14.95 6.68
C ILE A 19 -10.17 -14.93 5.51
N ARG A 20 -9.10 -15.70 5.68
CA ARG A 20 -8.12 -15.96 4.63
C ARG A 20 -8.66 -17.01 3.65
N GLU A 21 -8.15 -17.02 2.44
CA GLU A 21 -8.58 -17.93 1.35
C GLU A 21 -8.30 -19.40 1.70
N TYR A 22 -7.13 -19.65 2.29
CA TYR A 22 -6.66 -21.01 2.55
C TYR A 22 -6.64 -21.36 4.04
N THR A 23 -7.00 -22.62 4.33
CA THR A 23 -7.03 -23.22 5.67
C THR A 23 -5.68 -23.21 6.41
N TYR A 24 -4.58 -22.89 5.73
CA TYR A 24 -3.24 -22.80 6.30
C TYR A 24 -2.61 -21.41 6.14
N ALA A 25 -3.41 -20.36 5.93
CA ALA A 25 -2.91 -18.99 5.97
C ALA A 25 -2.46 -18.57 7.38
N THR A 26 -3.01 -19.21 8.42
CA THR A 26 -2.63 -19.03 9.82
C THR A 26 -2.30 -20.38 10.47
N VAL A 27 -1.46 -20.38 11.51
CA VAL A 27 -0.97 -21.62 12.14
C VAL A 27 -1.91 -22.24 13.18
N GLN A 28 -2.66 -21.42 13.93
CA GLN A 28 -3.49 -21.90 15.04
C GLN A 28 -4.97 -21.88 14.70
N ASP A 29 -5.55 -20.69 14.53
CA ASP A 29 -6.97 -20.51 14.21
C ASP A 29 -7.14 -19.76 12.89
N GLN A 30 -8.08 -20.19 12.05
CA GLN A 30 -8.49 -19.47 10.85
C GLN A 30 -9.07 -18.07 11.15
N GLY A 31 -9.48 -17.85 12.40
CA GLY A 31 -9.89 -16.55 12.92
C GLY A 31 -8.72 -15.66 13.39
N ASP A 32 -7.48 -16.14 13.36
CA ASP A 32 -6.34 -15.34 13.81
C ASP A 32 -6.21 -14.05 13.01
N THR A 33 -6.05 -12.96 13.75
CA THR A 33 -5.96 -11.63 13.18
C THR A 33 -4.52 -11.32 12.80
N LEU A 34 -4.26 -11.24 11.49
CA LEU A 34 -3.01 -10.75 10.93
C LEU A 34 -3.02 -9.22 10.86
N GLN A 35 -1.83 -8.65 10.85
CA GLN A 35 -1.59 -7.21 10.83
C GLN A 35 -0.74 -6.81 9.64
N LEU A 36 -0.97 -5.57 9.17
CA LEU A 36 -0.22 -4.96 8.09
C LEU A 36 0.44 -3.71 8.62
N HIS A 37 1.74 -3.59 8.40
CA HIS A 37 2.48 -2.37 8.62
C HIS A 37 2.47 -1.52 7.34
N VAL A 38 1.97 -0.30 7.46
CA VAL A 38 1.70 0.62 6.36
C VAL A 38 2.57 1.85 6.51
N LYS A 39 3.16 2.32 5.41
CA LYS A 39 3.78 3.65 5.33
C LYS A 39 2.95 4.56 4.43
N GLN A 40 2.64 5.73 4.98
CA GLN A 40 2.06 6.86 4.29
C GLN A 40 3.15 7.90 4.11
N TYR A 41 3.47 8.26 2.87
CA TYR A 41 4.41 9.32 2.54
C TYR A 41 3.64 10.58 2.16
N ILE A 42 3.96 11.69 2.79
CA ILE A 42 3.33 13.00 2.62
C ILE A 42 4.40 14.01 2.19
N PRO A 43 4.28 14.66 1.03
CA PRO A 43 5.24 15.68 0.60
C PRO A 43 5.38 16.80 1.64
N ARG A 44 6.62 17.23 1.88
CA ARG A 44 6.92 18.33 2.82
C ARG A 44 6.37 19.67 2.36
N VAL A 45 6.36 19.88 1.04
CA VAL A 45 5.84 21.11 0.41
C VAL A 45 4.55 20.77 -0.31
N ILE A 46 3.43 21.15 0.28
CA ILE A 46 2.11 20.98 -0.33
C ILE A 46 1.94 22.07 -1.39
N LYS A 47 1.96 21.69 -2.68
CA LYS A 47 1.58 22.61 -3.75
C LYS A 47 0.08 22.92 -3.63
N GLN A 48 -0.25 24.20 -3.52
CA GLN A 48 -1.60 24.70 -3.22
C GLN A 48 -2.68 24.34 -4.25
N ASP A 49 -2.30 23.93 -5.47
CA ASP A 49 -3.27 23.61 -6.51
C ASP A 49 -3.83 22.19 -6.32
N ALA A 50 -4.74 22.07 -5.35
CA ALA A 50 -5.40 20.82 -4.97
C ALA A 50 -6.26 20.21 -6.09
N ALA A 51 -6.48 20.94 -7.19
CA ALA A 51 -7.30 20.50 -8.31
C ALA A 51 -6.74 19.26 -9.04
N ASN A 52 -5.40 19.12 -9.09
CA ASN A 52 -4.73 18.03 -9.80
C ASN A 52 -3.96 17.07 -8.85
N ALA A 53 -4.28 17.11 -7.56
CA ALA A 53 -3.60 16.30 -6.55
C ALA A 53 -4.12 14.85 -6.56
N ILE A 54 -3.20 13.90 -6.59
CA ILE A 54 -3.48 12.45 -6.69
C ILE A 54 -2.95 11.70 -5.47
N THR A 55 -3.63 10.62 -5.07
CA THR A 55 -3.09 9.66 -4.11
C THR A 55 -2.59 8.42 -4.85
N ILE A 56 -1.35 8.02 -4.60
CA ILE A 56 -0.77 6.80 -5.15
C ILE A 56 -0.96 5.67 -4.14
N ILE A 57 -1.55 4.56 -4.57
CA ILE A 57 -1.60 3.31 -3.81
C ILE A 57 -0.62 2.35 -4.45
N ALA A 58 0.43 1.99 -3.72
CA ALA A 58 1.53 1.19 -4.22
C ALA A 58 1.48 -0.25 -3.69
N PHE A 59 1.92 -1.17 -4.54
CA PHE A 59 1.89 -2.61 -4.30
C PHE A 59 3.28 -3.21 -4.59
N GLY A 60 3.92 -3.73 -3.55
CA GLY A 60 5.27 -4.28 -3.63
C GLY A 60 5.35 -5.67 -4.27
N ALA A 61 6.56 -6.03 -4.69
CA ALA A 61 6.91 -7.40 -5.06
C ALA A 61 7.04 -8.32 -3.83
N LEU A 62 6.91 -9.62 -4.08
CA LEU A 62 7.10 -10.66 -3.08
C LEU A 62 8.52 -10.60 -2.49
N GLY A 63 8.62 -10.69 -1.16
CA GLY A 63 9.90 -10.74 -0.45
C GLY A 63 10.69 -9.44 -0.46
N MET A 64 10.12 -8.33 -0.95
CA MET A 64 10.77 -7.03 -0.95
C MET A 64 10.14 -6.11 0.12
N PRO A 65 10.95 -5.45 0.98
CA PRO A 65 10.42 -4.46 1.90
C PRO A 65 9.90 -3.24 1.13
N LYS A 66 8.80 -2.63 1.61
CA LYS A 66 8.21 -1.45 0.97
C LYS A 66 9.16 -0.25 0.87
N GLU A 67 10.16 -0.16 1.74
CA GLU A 67 11.17 0.92 1.72
C GLU A 67 12.08 0.86 0.48
N LEU A 68 12.14 -0.27 -0.23
CA LEU A 68 12.89 -0.39 -1.48
C LEU A 68 12.43 0.62 -2.55
N TYR A 69 11.16 1.04 -2.49
CA TYR A 69 10.57 1.96 -3.47
C TYR A 69 10.78 3.44 -3.11
N GLU A 70 11.42 3.78 -1.99
CA GLU A 70 11.64 5.17 -1.57
C GLU A 70 12.37 6.03 -2.62
N PRO A 71 13.42 5.54 -3.32
CA PRO A 71 14.03 6.29 -4.41
C PRO A 71 13.06 6.59 -5.57
N LEU A 72 12.09 5.72 -5.82
CA LEU A 72 11.06 5.95 -6.84
C LEU A 72 10.08 7.04 -6.40
N TRP A 73 9.75 7.13 -5.11
CA TRP A 73 8.91 8.21 -4.58
C TRP A 73 9.55 9.58 -4.80
N GLU A 74 10.85 9.70 -4.54
CA GLU A 74 11.62 10.92 -4.79
C GLU A 74 11.61 11.31 -6.28
N GLU A 75 11.84 10.35 -7.17
CA GLU A 75 11.80 10.62 -8.61
C GLU A 75 10.41 11.01 -9.11
N LEU A 76 9.35 10.30 -8.68
CA LEU A 76 7.97 10.64 -9.06
C LEU A 76 7.56 12.02 -8.55
N TYR A 77 7.94 12.35 -7.32
CA TYR A 77 7.71 13.69 -6.78
C TYR A 77 8.45 14.75 -7.58
N ARG A 78 9.74 14.55 -7.84
CA ARG A 78 10.55 15.45 -8.67
C ARG A 78 9.89 15.69 -10.02
N GLN A 79 9.45 14.66 -10.73
CA GLN A 79 8.73 14.80 -12.00
C GLN A 79 7.39 15.53 -11.88
N SER A 80 6.63 15.28 -10.80
CA SER A 80 5.40 16.02 -10.51
C SER A 80 5.66 17.52 -10.33
N THR A 81 6.84 17.88 -9.78
CA THR A 81 7.18 19.29 -9.59
C THR A 81 7.42 20.04 -10.91
N PHE A 82 7.90 19.35 -11.95
CA PHE A 82 8.17 19.92 -13.27
C PHE A 82 6.97 19.92 -14.21
N SER A 83 6.05 18.95 -14.10
CA SER A 83 5.10 18.69 -15.18
C SER A 83 3.81 19.52 -15.15
N SER A 84 3.44 20.20 -14.05
CA SER A 84 2.16 20.91 -13.84
C SER A 84 0.87 20.09 -14.08
N LYS A 85 0.98 18.84 -14.56
CA LYS A 85 -0.13 17.95 -14.91
C LYS A 85 -0.75 17.30 -13.69
N PHE A 86 0.05 17.01 -12.67
CA PHE A 86 -0.39 16.40 -11.42
C PHE A 86 0.51 16.83 -10.26
N SER A 87 -0.02 16.75 -9.05
CA SER A 87 0.74 16.82 -7.81
C SER A 87 0.48 15.56 -6.99
N ILE A 88 1.47 15.10 -6.23
CA ILE A 88 1.28 13.97 -5.32
C ILE A 88 0.70 14.54 -4.01
N ASP A 89 -0.46 14.05 -3.60
CA ASP A 89 -1.07 14.31 -2.30
C ASP A 89 -0.42 13.43 -1.23
N SER A 90 -0.39 12.13 -1.51
CA SER A 90 0.17 11.10 -0.63
C SER A 90 0.47 9.82 -1.39
N ILE A 91 1.40 9.03 -0.85
CA ILE A 91 1.72 7.68 -1.34
C ILE A 91 1.51 6.70 -0.20
N TRP A 92 0.80 5.61 -0.46
CA TRP A 92 0.51 4.58 0.53
C TRP A 92 1.03 3.23 0.06
N ILE A 93 1.74 2.53 0.93
CA ILE A 93 2.23 1.18 0.68
C ILE A 93 2.22 0.38 1.97
N ALA A 94 1.78 -0.87 1.90
CA ALA A 94 1.82 -1.82 3.01
C ALA A 94 2.81 -2.94 2.70
N ASP A 95 3.46 -3.47 3.74
CA ASP A 95 4.10 -4.78 3.61
C ASP A 95 3.00 -5.86 3.57
N LEU A 96 3.16 -6.86 2.70
CA LEU A 96 2.32 -8.06 2.73
C LEU A 96 2.40 -8.72 4.11
N VAL A 97 1.38 -9.48 4.52
CA VAL A 97 1.30 -10.07 5.87
C VAL A 97 2.56 -10.84 6.30
N ASN A 98 3.27 -11.43 5.33
CA ASN A 98 4.47 -12.26 5.54
C ASN A 98 5.78 -11.58 5.12
N THR A 99 5.79 -10.27 4.86
CA THR A 99 6.98 -9.53 4.44
C THR A 99 7.27 -8.36 5.39
N GLY A 100 8.53 -7.92 5.46
CA GLY A 100 8.92 -6.70 6.16
C GLY A 100 8.48 -6.68 7.63
N ILE A 101 7.94 -5.54 8.08
CA ILE A 101 7.51 -5.36 9.47
C ILE A 101 6.22 -6.13 9.74
N SER A 102 5.33 -6.29 8.74
CA SER A 102 4.15 -7.14 8.87
C SER A 102 4.53 -8.57 9.24
N ALA A 103 5.60 -9.12 8.66
CA ALA A 103 6.08 -10.46 9.01
C ALA A 103 6.43 -10.57 10.50
N THR A 104 7.12 -9.57 11.04
CA THR A 104 7.46 -9.51 12.47
C THR A 104 6.20 -9.38 13.34
N LEU A 105 5.23 -8.56 12.94
CA LEU A 105 3.95 -8.42 13.67
C LEU A 105 3.14 -9.72 13.70
N ASN A 106 3.36 -10.61 12.71
CA ASN A 106 2.60 -11.84 12.52
C ASN A 106 3.42 -13.10 12.79
N GLU A 107 4.61 -13.00 13.40
CA GLU A 107 5.59 -14.09 13.45
C GLU A 107 5.04 -15.39 14.05
N GLU A 108 4.15 -15.28 15.04
CA GLU A 108 3.53 -16.43 15.71
C GLU A 108 2.24 -16.93 15.05
N LYS A 109 1.76 -16.25 13.99
CA LYS A 109 0.43 -16.46 13.39
C LYS A 109 0.50 -16.91 11.92
N LEU A 110 1.58 -16.63 11.21
CA LEU A 110 1.70 -16.95 9.78
C LEU A 110 1.79 -18.45 9.53
N GLY A 111 0.91 -18.97 8.67
CA GLY A 111 1.00 -20.34 8.14
C GLY A 111 1.64 -20.42 6.75
N ASP A 112 1.68 -21.63 6.19
CA ASP A 112 2.39 -21.96 4.95
C ASP A 112 1.55 -21.73 3.67
N GLY A 113 0.30 -21.28 3.79
CA GLY A 113 -0.63 -21.07 2.68
C GLY A 113 -0.96 -19.61 2.39
N PRO A 114 0.00 -18.72 2.05
CA PRO A 114 -0.33 -17.34 1.68
C PRO A 114 -0.99 -17.29 0.30
N SER A 115 -1.98 -16.40 0.11
CA SER A 115 -2.51 -16.07 -1.22
C SER A 115 -2.37 -14.59 -1.52
N TRP A 116 -1.72 -14.28 -2.64
CA TRP A 116 -1.55 -12.90 -3.11
C TRP A 116 -2.89 -12.24 -3.44
N ILE A 117 -3.91 -13.03 -3.79
CA ILE A 117 -5.23 -12.50 -4.10
C ILE A 117 -5.88 -11.95 -2.83
N GLU A 118 -5.61 -12.53 -1.65
CA GLU A 118 -6.13 -12.03 -0.36
C GLU A 118 -5.61 -10.63 -0.04
N ASP A 119 -4.36 -10.34 -0.43
CA ASP A 119 -3.75 -9.04 -0.22
C ASP A 119 -4.50 -7.92 -0.97
N SER A 120 -5.30 -8.26 -1.99
CA SER A 120 -6.20 -7.28 -2.64
C SER A 120 -7.32 -6.81 -1.70
N ARG A 121 -7.84 -7.70 -0.86
CA ARG A 121 -8.86 -7.39 0.16
C ARG A 121 -8.26 -6.56 1.29
N ASP A 122 -7.03 -6.88 1.66
CA ASP A 122 -6.24 -6.14 2.65
C ASP A 122 -5.99 -4.70 2.19
N MET A 123 -5.60 -4.51 0.94
CA MET A 123 -5.41 -3.19 0.36
C MET A 123 -6.73 -2.44 0.16
N PHE A 124 -7.82 -3.13 -0.17
CA PHE A 124 -9.16 -2.52 -0.19
C PHE A 124 -9.57 -2.02 1.21
N LEU A 125 -9.31 -2.80 2.26
CA LEU A 125 -9.58 -2.43 3.64
C LEU A 125 -8.75 -1.22 4.05
N LEU A 126 -7.44 -1.21 3.75
CA LEU A 126 -6.54 -0.07 3.95
C LEU A 126 -7.11 1.22 3.35
N ILE A 127 -7.56 1.16 2.09
CA ILE A 127 -8.14 2.33 1.41
C ILE A 127 -9.40 2.82 2.12
N ASN A 128 -10.27 1.90 2.57
CA ASN A 128 -11.51 2.28 3.25
C ASN A 128 -11.26 2.84 4.66
N LEU A 129 -10.31 2.29 5.41
CA LEU A 129 -9.92 2.78 6.73
C LEU A 129 -9.40 4.21 6.66
N PHE A 130 -8.59 4.52 5.65
CA PHE A 130 -7.96 5.82 5.48
C PHE A 130 -8.63 6.71 4.41
N ARG A 131 -9.86 6.40 3.99
CA ARG A 131 -10.55 7.10 2.88
C ARG A 131 -10.62 8.63 3.04
N ASN A 132 -10.70 9.12 4.27
CA ASN A 132 -10.76 10.55 4.57
C ASN A 132 -9.40 11.24 4.42
N GLN A 133 -8.31 10.47 4.28
CA GLN A 133 -6.94 10.93 4.08
C GLN A 133 -6.42 10.63 2.66
N MET A 134 -7.25 10.03 1.79
CA MET A 134 -6.88 9.68 0.42
C MET A 134 -7.67 10.53 -0.56
N ARG A 135 -7.00 11.51 -1.16
CA ARG A 135 -7.61 12.38 -2.17
C ARG A 135 -7.79 11.60 -3.48
N ARG A 136 -8.97 11.71 -4.09
CA ARG A 136 -9.20 11.20 -5.43
C ARG A 136 -8.63 12.17 -6.48
N PRO A 137 -8.10 11.66 -7.61
CA PRO A 137 -8.11 10.25 -8.02
C PRO A 137 -7.06 9.38 -7.31
N LEU A 138 -7.39 8.09 -7.15
CA LEU A 138 -6.43 7.07 -6.70
C LEU A 138 -5.73 6.47 -7.92
N ILE A 139 -4.40 6.41 -7.89
CA ILE A 139 -3.57 5.80 -8.92
C ILE A 139 -2.90 4.55 -8.35
N GLY A 140 -3.09 3.40 -8.99
CA GLY A 140 -2.40 2.17 -8.64
C GLY A 140 -1.00 2.10 -9.25
N LEU A 141 0.02 1.77 -8.46
CA LEU A 141 1.38 1.51 -8.93
C LEU A 141 1.88 0.18 -8.39
N ALA A 142 2.35 -0.72 -9.24
CA ALA A 142 2.62 -2.09 -8.82
C ALA A 142 3.89 -2.69 -9.44
N HIS A 143 4.53 -3.58 -8.69
CA HIS A 143 5.68 -4.37 -9.12
C HIS A 143 5.47 -5.87 -8.84
N SER A 144 5.69 -6.72 -9.86
CA SER A 144 5.64 -8.18 -9.74
C SER A 144 4.33 -8.70 -9.11
N ALA A 145 4.39 -9.42 -7.98
CA ALA A 145 3.22 -9.90 -7.23
C ALA A 145 2.22 -8.76 -6.94
N GLY A 146 2.70 -7.54 -6.68
CA GLY A 146 1.85 -6.36 -6.53
C GLY A 146 0.96 -6.08 -7.74
N GLY A 147 1.37 -6.47 -8.95
CA GLY A 147 0.59 -6.34 -10.18
C GLY A 147 -0.63 -7.26 -10.19
N VAL A 148 -0.49 -8.47 -9.63
CA VAL A 148 -1.61 -9.41 -9.42
C VAL A 148 -2.60 -8.82 -8.41
N ILE A 149 -2.08 -8.29 -7.30
CA ILE A 149 -2.87 -7.66 -6.24
C ILE A 149 -3.68 -6.48 -6.79
N LEU A 150 -3.02 -5.55 -7.50
CA LEU A 150 -3.64 -4.39 -8.12
C LEU A 150 -4.68 -4.80 -9.17
N SER A 151 -4.35 -5.76 -10.04
CA SER A 151 -5.27 -6.21 -11.09
C SER A 151 -6.53 -6.84 -10.50
N HIS A 152 -6.37 -7.67 -9.46
CA HIS A 152 -7.51 -8.28 -8.78
C HIS A 152 -8.35 -7.23 -8.05
N LEU A 153 -7.72 -6.23 -7.42
CA LEU A 153 -8.43 -5.13 -6.76
C LEU A 153 -9.21 -4.26 -7.75
N ASP A 154 -8.64 -3.92 -8.92
CA ASP A 154 -9.37 -3.18 -9.96
C ASP A 154 -10.51 -4.02 -10.55
N PHE A 155 -10.31 -5.34 -10.72
CA PHE A 155 -11.38 -6.23 -11.16
C PHE A 155 -12.53 -6.30 -10.13
N PHE A 156 -12.18 -6.42 -8.84
CA PHE A 156 -13.13 -6.43 -7.74
C PHE A 156 -13.89 -5.10 -7.59
N HIS A 157 -13.22 -3.96 -7.81
CA HIS A 157 -13.82 -2.63 -7.70
C HIS A 157 -13.44 -1.71 -8.89
N PRO A 158 -14.08 -1.87 -10.07
CA PRO A 158 -13.68 -1.22 -11.34
C PRO A 158 -13.66 0.31 -11.41
N ARG A 159 -14.14 0.99 -10.35
CA ARG A 159 -14.15 2.45 -10.23
C ARG A 159 -13.22 2.99 -9.14
N LEU A 160 -12.41 2.12 -8.54
CA LEU A 160 -11.55 2.47 -7.41
C LEU A 160 -10.40 3.35 -7.89
N PHE A 161 -9.68 2.90 -8.91
CA PHE A 161 -8.57 3.62 -9.53
C PHE A 161 -9.03 4.44 -10.73
N LEU A 162 -8.25 5.48 -11.04
CA LEU A 162 -8.40 6.24 -12.28
C LEU A 162 -8.02 5.36 -13.48
N ARG A 163 -8.74 5.53 -14.58
CA ARG A 163 -8.48 4.92 -15.88
C ARG A 163 -8.18 6.00 -16.91
#